data_AF-A0A803KZN3-F1
#
_entry.id   AF-A0A803KZN3-F1
#
_cell.length_a   1.000
_cell.length_b   1.000
_cell.length_c   1.000
_cell.angle_alpha   90.00
_cell.angle_beta   90.00
_cell.angle_gamma   90.00
#
_symmetry.space_group_name_H-M   'P 1'
#
loop_
_entity.id
_entity.type
_entity.pdbx_description
1 polymer ?
#
loop_
_entity_poly.entity_id
_entity_poly.type
_entity_poly.pdbx_seq_one_letter_code
_entity_poly.pdbx_strand_id
1 'polypeptide(L)'
;MENLISLVNKIQRACTALGDHGDESALPTLWDSLPAIAVVGGQSSGKSSVLESIVGKDFLPRGSGIVTRRPLVLQLHRVEENREWAEFMHLPRKRITDFAAVRKEIADETDRETGRSKAISSVPIHLSIYSPNVVNLTLIDLPGLTKVAIDGQPESIVQDIENMVRSFIEKPNCIILAISPANQDLATSDAIKISREVDPKGERTFGVLTKVDLMDKGTDAVDILEGKSYKLQYPWVGVVNRSQADINKNVDMIVARRKEREFWSSSPEYKHLAHRMGSEFLAKMMSKHLETVIKSRIPGLQSLINKTIVELESELSRLGKPVATDAGGKLYMIMEICRGFDQIFKEHLDGVRPGGDRIYGVFDNQLPAALKRLQFDKQFSMENVRKLITEADGYQPHLIAPEQGYRRLIESCLGSIRGPAEAAVDAVHGILKELVHKAISETAELRQYPSLRVEVANAASESLERMRDESKRATLQLVDMECGYLTVDFFRKLPQDVEKGGNPTHSIFDRYNDSYLRRIGSTVLSYVNLVCATLRNSIPKSIVYCQVRDAKRSLLDVFFTELGGKEAKVLGKMLDEDPAIMQRRTNLGKRLELYRTAQSEIDAIAWSK
;
A
#
# COMPACT_ATOMS: atom_id res chain seq x y z
N MET A 1 -14.78 -32.47 14.32
CA MET A 1 -13.91 -32.08 15.46
C MET A 1 -12.43 -32.22 15.12
N GLU A 2 -11.97 -33.31 14.48
CA GLU A 2 -10.62 -33.42 13.88
C GLU A 2 -10.27 -32.26 12.90
N ASN A 3 -11.29 -31.60 12.35
CA ASN A 3 -11.18 -30.44 11.46
C ASN A 3 -10.45 -29.22 12.06
N LEU A 4 -10.47 -29.02 13.38
CA LEU A 4 -9.92 -27.82 14.02
C LEU A 4 -8.39 -27.77 14.01
N ILE A 5 -7.76 -28.92 14.25
CA ILE A 5 -6.29 -29.01 14.21
C ILE A 5 -5.82 -28.96 12.75
N SER A 6 -6.59 -29.57 11.83
CA SER A 6 -6.34 -29.44 10.39
C SER A 6 -6.40 -27.98 9.92
N LEU A 7 -7.38 -27.19 10.37
CA LEU A 7 -7.48 -25.76 10.11
C LEU A 7 -6.23 -25.00 10.57
N VAL A 8 -5.84 -25.18 11.84
CA VAL A 8 -4.66 -24.51 12.39
C VAL A 8 -3.42 -24.86 11.55
N ASN A 9 -3.27 -26.13 11.16
CA ASN A 9 -2.14 -26.58 10.34
C ASN A 9 -2.14 -25.96 8.94
N LYS A 10 -3.31 -25.78 8.31
CA LYS A 10 -3.43 -25.11 7.01
C LYS A 10 -3.07 -23.63 7.10
N ILE A 11 -3.62 -22.92 8.07
CA ILE A 11 -3.32 -21.50 8.30
C ILE A 11 -1.83 -21.34 8.59
N GLN A 12 -1.27 -22.21 9.43
CA GLN A 12 0.17 -22.29 9.70
C GLN A 12 0.95 -22.40 8.37
N ARG A 13 0.69 -23.43 7.55
CA ARG A 13 1.40 -23.63 6.27
C ARG A 13 1.29 -22.43 5.33
N ALA A 14 0.13 -21.79 5.30
CA ALA A 14 -0.09 -20.61 4.47
C ALA A 14 0.77 -19.43 4.96
N CYS A 15 0.79 -19.15 6.27
CA CYS A 15 1.63 -18.09 6.84
C CYS A 15 3.12 -18.35 6.58
N THR A 16 3.50 -19.62 6.68
CA THR A 16 4.86 -20.10 6.42
C THR A 16 5.30 -19.83 4.98
N ALA A 17 4.44 -20.17 4.01
CA ALA A 17 4.72 -19.95 2.60
C ALA A 17 4.84 -18.46 2.21
N LEU A 18 4.23 -17.56 2.98
CA LEU A 18 4.33 -16.11 2.76
C LEU A 18 5.51 -15.46 3.49
N GLY A 19 6.32 -16.21 4.25
CA GLY A 19 7.37 -15.66 5.09
C GLY A 19 6.85 -14.89 6.31
N ASP A 20 5.58 -15.06 6.67
CA ASP A 20 4.93 -14.47 7.85
C ASP A 20 5.29 -15.28 9.11
N HIS A 21 6.60 -15.47 9.32
CA HIS A 21 7.20 -16.32 10.36
C HIS A 21 7.67 -15.56 11.60
N GLY A 22 7.31 -14.28 11.72
CA GLY A 22 7.72 -13.44 12.84
C GLY A 22 9.12 -12.85 12.71
N ASP A 23 9.80 -13.00 11.57
CA ASP A 23 11.01 -12.24 11.29
C ASP A 23 10.65 -10.88 10.65
N GLU A 24 11.10 -9.82 11.32
CA GLU A 24 11.17 -8.42 10.85
C GLU A 24 9.88 -7.57 10.74
N SER A 25 8.72 -8.01 11.22
CA SER A 25 7.53 -7.11 11.29
C SER A 25 7.04 -6.88 12.72
N ALA A 26 6.87 -5.61 13.10
CA ALA A 26 6.50 -5.13 14.44
C ALA A 26 5.05 -5.49 14.88
N LEU A 27 4.35 -6.36 14.16
CA LEU A 27 2.99 -6.79 14.46
C LEU A 27 2.96 -8.31 14.69
N PRO A 28 2.22 -8.82 15.69
CA PRO A 28 2.08 -10.25 15.91
C PRO A 28 1.48 -10.88 14.66
N THR A 29 2.21 -11.84 14.07
CA THR A 29 1.80 -12.51 12.84
C THR A 29 0.61 -13.44 13.14
N LEU A 30 -0.14 -13.80 12.10
CA LEU A 30 -1.21 -14.81 12.26
C LEU A 30 -0.62 -16.13 12.79
N TRP A 31 0.63 -16.44 12.41
CA TRP A 31 1.38 -17.58 12.93
C TRP A 31 1.57 -17.55 14.45
N ASP A 32 1.98 -16.40 15.02
CA ASP A 32 2.21 -16.26 16.47
C ASP A 32 0.95 -16.44 17.32
N SER A 33 -0.21 -16.19 16.70
CA SER A 33 -1.49 -16.30 17.36
C SER A 33 -2.01 -17.74 17.42
N LEU A 34 -1.43 -18.67 16.65
CA LEU A 34 -1.86 -20.06 16.58
C LEU A 34 -1.25 -20.88 17.72
N PRO A 35 -2.03 -21.73 18.40
CA PRO A 35 -1.50 -22.54 19.49
C PRO A 35 -0.60 -23.65 18.96
N ALA A 36 0.53 -23.83 19.61
CA ALA A 36 1.53 -24.86 19.30
C ALA A 36 2.10 -25.46 20.57
N ILE A 37 2.67 -26.66 20.49
CA ILE A 37 3.28 -27.33 21.62
C ILE A 37 4.80 -27.33 21.44
N ALA A 38 5.52 -26.62 22.30
CA ALA A 38 6.99 -26.62 22.30
C ALA A 38 7.53 -27.68 23.26
N VAL A 39 8.45 -28.51 22.76
CA VAL A 39 9.12 -29.55 23.55
C VAL A 39 10.41 -29.00 24.11
N VAL A 40 10.50 -28.94 25.43
CA VAL A 40 11.63 -28.37 26.16
C VAL A 40 12.25 -29.42 27.06
N GLY A 41 13.58 -29.45 27.12
CA GLY A 41 14.30 -30.36 28.00
C GLY A 41 15.80 -30.34 27.79
N GLY A 42 16.54 -30.70 28.83
CA GLY A 42 18.00 -30.82 28.77
C GLY A 42 18.49 -31.76 27.68
N GLN A 43 19.76 -31.65 27.32
CA GLN A 43 20.40 -32.63 26.45
C GLN A 43 20.23 -34.05 27.04
N SER A 44 19.94 -35.04 26.19
CA SER A 44 19.75 -36.44 26.61
C SER A 44 18.59 -36.71 27.59
N SER A 45 17.65 -35.77 27.78
CA SER A 45 16.43 -35.98 28.56
C SER A 45 15.40 -36.89 27.88
N GLY A 46 15.63 -37.29 26.63
CA GLY A 46 14.75 -38.17 25.88
C GLY A 46 13.70 -37.45 25.01
N LYS A 47 13.86 -36.15 24.72
CA LYS A 47 12.94 -35.38 23.84
C LYS A 47 12.63 -36.07 22.52
N SER A 48 13.66 -36.35 21.73
CA SER A 48 13.51 -37.00 20.42
C SER A 48 12.87 -38.38 20.55
N SER A 49 13.18 -39.13 21.62
CA SER A 49 12.57 -40.44 21.87
C SER A 49 11.08 -40.32 22.20
N VAL A 50 10.66 -39.32 22.99
CA VAL A 50 9.23 -39.05 23.26
C VAL A 50 8.50 -38.70 21.96
N LEU A 51 9.08 -37.84 21.12
CA LEU A 51 8.52 -37.48 19.82
C LEU A 51 8.37 -38.69 18.90
N GLU A 52 9.40 -39.52 18.77
CA GLU A 52 9.36 -40.75 17.98
C GLU A 52 8.33 -41.75 18.53
N SER A 53 8.22 -41.88 19.86
CA SER A 53 7.22 -42.72 20.52
C SER A 53 5.80 -42.24 20.28
N ILE A 54 5.56 -40.92 20.22
CA ILE A 54 4.27 -40.32 19.86
C ILE A 54 3.93 -40.61 18.39
N VAL A 55 4.89 -40.43 17.48
CA VAL A 55 4.69 -40.66 16.03
C VAL A 55 4.58 -42.14 15.69
N GLY A 56 5.28 -43.01 16.43
CA GLY A 56 5.36 -44.43 16.10
C GLY A 56 6.49 -44.79 15.12
N LYS A 57 7.39 -43.84 14.80
CA LYS A 57 8.41 -43.99 13.75
C LYS A 57 9.74 -43.39 14.14
N ASP A 58 10.78 -43.87 13.47
CA ASP A 58 12.19 -43.56 13.69
C ASP A 58 12.69 -42.54 12.67
N PHE A 59 12.46 -41.24 12.89
CA PHE A 59 12.72 -40.21 11.89
C PHE A 59 13.62 -39.07 12.36
N LEU A 60 13.91 -38.97 13.66
CA LEU A 60 14.77 -37.91 14.16
C LEU A 60 16.25 -38.33 14.09
N PRO A 61 17.17 -37.40 13.80
CA PRO A 61 18.60 -37.68 13.86
C PRO A 61 19.01 -38.17 15.27
N ARG A 62 20.08 -38.96 15.33
CA ARG A 62 20.65 -39.48 16.59
C ARG A 62 22.16 -39.29 16.55
N GLY A 63 22.75 -38.87 17.67
CA GLY A 63 24.20 -38.67 17.78
C GLY A 63 24.62 -38.18 19.16
N SER A 64 25.92 -38.13 19.39
CA SER A 64 26.52 -37.48 20.56
C SER A 64 26.60 -35.96 20.34
N GLY A 65 26.28 -35.17 21.36
CA GLY A 65 26.28 -33.69 21.26
C GLY A 65 24.88 -33.12 21.01
N ILE A 66 24.82 -31.88 20.50
CA ILE A 66 23.56 -31.21 20.15
C ILE A 66 23.06 -31.80 18.82
N VAL A 67 22.03 -32.65 18.92
CA VAL A 67 21.47 -33.36 17.77
C VAL A 67 20.49 -32.46 17.00
N THR A 68 19.54 -31.85 17.72
CA THR A 68 18.61 -30.85 17.17
C THR A 68 19.29 -29.47 17.18
N ARG A 69 19.82 -29.01 16.04
CA ARG A 69 20.48 -27.69 15.89
C ARG A 69 19.58 -26.60 15.32
N ARG A 70 18.41 -26.98 14.80
CA ARG A 70 17.35 -26.10 14.29
C ARG A 70 16.02 -26.52 14.90
N PRO A 71 15.10 -25.60 15.22
CA PRO A 71 13.75 -25.97 15.60
C PRO A 71 13.08 -26.82 14.52
N LEU A 72 12.39 -27.90 14.90
CA LEU A 72 11.63 -28.73 13.96
C LEU A 72 10.14 -28.57 14.25
N VAL A 73 9.41 -27.93 13.35
CA VAL A 73 7.95 -27.82 13.39
C VAL A 73 7.38 -29.08 12.75
N LEU A 74 6.92 -30.00 13.59
CA LEU A 74 6.37 -31.29 13.22
C LEU A 74 4.84 -31.23 13.25
N GLN A 75 4.22 -31.39 12.09
CA GLN A 75 2.77 -31.49 11.92
C GLN A 75 2.37 -32.94 11.68
N LEU A 76 1.58 -33.51 12.58
CA LEU A 76 1.02 -34.86 12.47
C LEU A 76 -0.39 -34.78 11.90
N HIS A 77 -0.64 -35.57 10.87
CA HIS A 77 -1.92 -35.67 10.17
C HIS A 77 -2.41 -37.11 10.24
N ARG A 78 -3.54 -37.30 10.90
CA ARG A 78 -4.26 -38.57 10.87
C ARG A 78 -4.91 -38.73 9.50
N VAL A 79 -4.62 -39.85 8.83
CA VAL A 79 -5.24 -40.23 7.54
C VAL A 79 -5.97 -41.55 7.68
N GLU A 80 -7.04 -41.75 6.92
CA GLU A 80 -7.80 -43.01 6.92
C GLU A 80 -7.13 -44.09 6.05
N GLU A 81 -6.27 -43.68 5.11
CA GLU A 81 -5.52 -44.60 4.26
C GLU A 81 -4.40 -45.30 5.05
N ASN A 82 -4.20 -46.60 4.80
CA ASN A 82 -3.09 -47.39 5.35
C ASN A 82 -1.71 -47.04 4.73
N ARG A 83 -1.52 -45.79 4.30
CA ARG A 83 -0.29 -45.30 3.70
C ARG A 83 0.30 -44.20 4.56
N GLU A 84 1.57 -44.35 4.88
CA GLU A 84 2.32 -43.40 5.71
C GLU A 84 3.36 -42.71 4.86
N TRP A 85 3.42 -41.38 4.94
CA TRP A 85 4.43 -40.60 4.23
C TRP A 85 4.73 -39.29 4.97
N ALA A 86 5.86 -38.70 4.61
CA ALA A 86 6.27 -37.39 5.08
C ALA A 86 6.47 -36.42 3.91
N GLU A 87 6.20 -35.14 4.15
CA GLU A 87 6.43 -34.05 3.22
C GLU A 87 7.17 -32.92 3.93
N PHE A 88 8.24 -32.42 3.30
CA PHE A 88 8.95 -31.24 3.76
C PHE A 88 8.46 -30.00 3.02
N MET A 89 8.38 -28.88 3.73
CA MET A 89 7.95 -27.63 3.11
C MET A 89 8.95 -27.13 2.05
N HIS A 90 10.26 -27.31 2.27
CA HIS A 90 11.31 -26.94 1.32
C HIS A 90 11.42 -27.90 0.12
N LEU A 91 10.73 -29.05 0.16
CA LEU A 91 10.62 -30.00 -0.96
C LEU A 91 9.15 -30.20 -1.34
N PRO A 92 8.47 -29.17 -1.88
CA PRO A 92 7.05 -29.25 -2.17
C PRO A 92 6.77 -30.37 -3.18
N ARG A 93 5.66 -31.10 -2.96
CA ARG A 93 5.17 -32.22 -3.80
C ARG A 93 6.03 -33.49 -3.79
N LYS A 94 7.06 -33.59 -2.95
CA LYS A 94 7.84 -34.81 -2.77
C LYS A 94 7.34 -35.59 -1.54
N ARG A 95 6.74 -36.76 -1.78
CA ARG A 95 6.30 -37.68 -0.72
C ARG A 95 7.42 -38.66 -0.40
N ILE A 96 7.83 -38.71 0.87
CA ILE A 96 8.87 -39.62 1.36
C ILE A 96 8.20 -40.69 2.22
N THR A 97 8.25 -41.95 1.79
CA THR A 97 7.69 -43.10 2.53
C THR A 97 8.72 -43.77 3.44
N ASP A 98 10.01 -43.62 3.13
CA ASP A 98 11.11 -44.13 3.95
C ASP A 98 11.50 -43.10 5.03
N PHE A 99 11.20 -43.41 6.30
CA PHE A 99 11.54 -42.54 7.43
C PHE A 99 13.04 -42.47 7.73
N ALA A 100 13.85 -43.41 7.23
CA ALA A 100 15.31 -43.25 7.26
C ALA A 100 15.77 -42.14 6.31
N ALA A 101 15.13 -42.00 5.15
CA ALA A 101 15.36 -40.87 4.25
C ALA A 101 14.86 -39.54 4.85
N VAL A 102 13.74 -39.54 5.59
CA VAL A 102 13.28 -38.36 6.35
C VAL A 102 14.33 -37.91 7.36
N ARG A 103 14.89 -38.86 8.13
CA ARG A 103 15.97 -38.58 9.08
C ARG A 103 17.19 -37.97 8.41
N LYS A 104 17.60 -38.56 7.28
CA LYS A 104 18.74 -38.06 6.52
C LYS A 104 18.47 -36.65 5.98
N GLU A 105 17.28 -36.39 5.45
CA GLU A 105 16.91 -35.06 4.96
C GLU A 105 16.91 -34.01 6.07
N ILE A 106 16.44 -34.32 7.29
CA ILE A 106 16.52 -33.39 8.43
C ILE A 106 17.98 -33.03 8.72
N ALA A 107 18.88 -34.02 8.71
CA ALA A 107 20.30 -33.79 8.94
C ALA A 107 20.94 -32.96 7.80
N ASP A 108 20.67 -33.33 6.55
CA ASP A 108 21.19 -32.66 5.35
C ASP A 108 20.69 -31.20 5.27
N GLU A 109 19.42 -30.93 5.59
CA GLU A 109 18.83 -29.59 5.63
C GLU A 109 19.35 -28.75 6.80
N THR A 110 19.65 -29.41 7.93
CA THR A 110 20.31 -28.73 9.05
C THR A 110 21.73 -28.31 8.68
N ASP A 111 22.51 -29.20 8.05
CA ASP A 111 23.88 -28.93 7.62
C ASP A 111 23.95 -27.90 6.49
N ARG A 112 22.92 -27.81 5.64
CA ARG A 112 22.84 -26.81 4.57
C ARG A 112 22.77 -25.39 5.12
N GLU A 113 22.00 -25.18 6.18
CA GLU A 113 21.78 -23.88 6.81
C GLU A 113 22.90 -23.51 7.81
N THR A 114 23.25 -24.45 8.68
CA THR A 114 24.21 -24.21 9.77
C THR A 114 25.66 -24.46 9.38
N GLY A 115 25.90 -24.99 8.18
CA GLY A 115 27.20 -25.54 7.78
C GLY A 115 27.53 -26.84 8.52
N ARG A 116 28.73 -27.38 8.27
CA ARG A 116 29.26 -28.53 9.03
C ARG A 116 29.83 -28.13 10.40
N SER A 117 29.80 -26.84 10.73
CA SER A 117 30.10 -26.34 12.07
C SER A 117 28.97 -26.74 13.02
N LYS A 118 29.28 -26.90 14.31
CA LYS A 118 28.29 -27.25 15.35
C LYS A 118 27.39 -26.04 15.74
N ALA A 119 27.14 -25.14 14.80
CA ALA A 119 26.32 -23.94 14.99
C ALA A 119 24.82 -24.29 15.03
N ILE A 120 24.01 -23.39 15.58
CA ILE A 120 22.55 -23.50 15.63
C ILE A 120 21.93 -22.40 14.76
N SER A 121 20.69 -22.59 14.32
CA SER A 121 19.91 -21.57 13.60
C SER A 121 18.49 -21.55 14.15
N SER A 122 17.92 -20.35 14.30
CA SER A 122 16.54 -20.13 14.73
C SER A 122 15.52 -20.44 13.63
N VAL A 123 15.96 -20.58 12.38
CA VAL A 123 15.08 -20.85 11.23
C VAL A 123 14.56 -22.29 11.30
N PRO A 124 13.24 -22.51 11.47
CA PRO A 124 12.68 -23.84 11.66
C PRO A 124 12.71 -24.69 10.39
N ILE A 125 12.72 -26.02 10.57
CA ILE A 125 12.42 -26.99 9.53
C ILE A 125 10.95 -27.40 9.66
N HIS A 126 10.19 -27.34 8.57
CA HIS A 126 8.76 -27.72 8.56
C HIS A 126 8.57 -29.11 7.96
N LEU A 127 8.09 -30.04 8.79
CA LEU A 127 7.87 -31.44 8.45
C LEU A 127 6.42 -31.84 8.72
N SER A 128 5.76 -32.40 7.72
CA SER A 128 4.41 -32.97 7.86
C SER A 128 4.46 -34.48 7.72
N ILE A 129 3.92 -35.21 8.70
CA ILE A 129 3.81 -36.67 8.69
C ILE A 129 2.33 -37.05 8.61
N TYR A 130 2.00 -37.89 7.64
CA TYR A 130 0.67 -38.44 7.43
C TYR A 130 0.68 -39.92 7.83
N SER A 131 -0.16 -40.32 8.78
CA SER A 131 -0.26 -41.72 9.24
C SER A 131 -1.63 -42.02 9.88
N PRO A 132 -2.16 -43.25 9.75
CA PRO A 132 -3.39 -43.64 10.47
C PRO A 132 -3.16 -43.85 11.98
N ASN A 133 -1.90 -43.98 12.40
CA ASN A 133 -1.49 -44.33 13.76
C ASN A 133 -1.17 -43.13 14.65
N VAL A 134 -1.34 -41.91 14.13
CA VAL A 134 -1.07 -40.65 14.85
C VAL A 134 -2.36 -39.87 15.08
N VAL A 135 -2.32 -38.97 16.06
CA VAL A 135 -3.35 -37.94 16.26
C VAL A 135 -2.97 -36.68 15.50
N ASN A 136 -3.96 -35.87 15.13
CA ASN A 136 -3.69 -34.53 14.61
C ASN A 136 -3.04 -33.71 15.74
N LEU A 137 -1.79 -33.28 15.52
CA LEU A 137 -1.01 -32.57 16.54
C LEU A 137 0.12 -31.77 15.88
N THR A 138 0.45 -30.61 16.44
CA THR A 138 1.62 -29.83 16.01
C THR A 138 2.57 -29.66 17.17
N LEU A 139 3.79 -30.12 16.97
CA LEU A 139 4.87 -30.17 17.95
C LEU A 139 6.06 -29.39 17.41
N ILE A 140 6.74 -28.65 18.28
CA ILE A 140 7.98 -27.95 17.96
C ILE A 140 9.09 -28.61 18.77
N ASP A 141 9.96 -29.36 18.12
CA ASP A 141 11.19 -29.87 18.76
C ASP A 141 12.21 -28.74 18.83
N LEU A 142 12.68 -28.43 20.03
CA LEU A 142 13.67 -27.38 20.26
C LEU A 142 15.02 -28.00 20.63
N PRO A 143 16.14 -27.31 20.33
CA PRO A 143 17.45 -27.74 20.79
C PRO A 143 17.47 -28.01 22.30
N GLY A 144 18.20 -29.05 22.70
CA GLY A 144 18.30 -29.41 24.11
C GLY A 144 19.13 -28.39 24.89
N LEU A 145 18.65 -27.99 26.07
CA LEU A 145 19.40 -27.11 26.95
C LEU A 145 20.73 -27.78 27.35
N THR A 146 21.83 -27.04 27.21
CA THR A 146 23.19 -27.50 27.55
C THR A 146 23.78 -26.57 28.61
N LYS A 147 24.66 -27.08 29.48
CA LYS A 147 25.28 -26.28 30.56
C LYS A 147 26.70 -25.84 30.22
N VAL A 148 27.34 -26.46 29.23
CA VAL A 148 28.75 -26.26 28.89
C VAL A 148 28.90 -26.34 27.37
N ALA A 149 29.68 -25.42 26.79
CA ALA A 149 30.08 -25.47 25.39
C ALA A 149 31.13 -26.57 25.18
N ILE A 150 30.94 -27.43 24.17
CA ILE A 150 31.95 -28.44 23.78
C ILE A 150 32.88 -27.90 22.69
N ASP A 151 34.05 -28.52 22.53
CA ASP A 151 35.05 -28.12 21.53
C ASP A 151 34.44 -27.94 20.12
N GLY A 152 34.66 -26.75 19.55
CA GLY A 152 34.13 -26.32 18.25
C GLY A 152 32.77 -25.61 18.28
N GLN A 153 32.21 -25.32 19.46
CA GLN A 153 31.04 -24.44 19.63
C GLN A 153 31.45 -23.06 20.16
N PRO A 154 30.70 -21.99 19.84
CA PRO A 154 30.94 -20.68 20.42
C PRO A 154 30.63 -20.69 21.93
N GLU A 155 31.33 -19.87 22.72
CA GLU A 155 31.06 -19.73 24.16
C GLU A 155 29.63 -19.26 24.44
N SER A 156 29.01 -18.53 23.50
CA SER A 156 27.62 -18.05 23.59
C SER A 156 26.55 -19.14 23.41
N ILE A 157 26.93 -20.35 22.98
CA ILE A 157 25.96 -21.37 22.53
C ILE A 157 24.89 -21.71 23.58
N VAL A 158 25.25 -21.70 24.86
CA VAL A 158 24.32 -21.95 25.97
C VAL A 158 23.23 -20.87 26.00
N GLN A 159 23.64 -19.60 25.94
CA GLN A 159 22.73 -18.46 25.93
C GLN A 159 21.92 -18.42 24.63
N ASP A 160 22.52 -18.74 23.49
CA ASP A 160 21.84 -18.74 22.19
C ASP A 160 20.73 -19.79 22.12
N ILE A 161 20.97 -21.00 22.67
CA ILE A 161 19.94 -22.03 22.80
C ILE A 161 18.84 -21.59 23.77
N GLU A 162 19.21 -21.00 24.91
CA GLU A 162 18.23 -20.55 25.88
C GLU A 162 17.33 -19.44 25.30
N ASN A 163 17.92 -18.44 24.64
CA ASN A 163 17.22 -17.37 23.95
C ASN A 163 16.31 -17.92 22.84
N MET A 164 16.80 -18.90 22.07
CA MET A 164 16.00 -19.57 21.05
C MET A 164 14.80 -20.27 21.68
N VAL A 165 14.98 -21.06 22.75
CA VAL A 165 13.87 -21.73 23.43
C VAL A 165 12.87 -20.71 23.97
N ARG A 166 13.34 -19.65 24.66
CA ARG A 166 12.51 -18.55 25.18
C ARG A 166 11.65 -17.91 24.10
N SER A 167 12.21 -17.65 22.91
CA SER A 167 11.47 -17.04 21.80
C SER A 167 10.22 -17.84 21.38
N PHE A 168 10.20 -19.17 21.61
CA PHE A 168 9.02 -20.00 21.37
C PHE A 168 8.09 -20.08 22.61
N ILE A 169 8.64 -20.27 23.80
CA ILE A 169 7.85 -20.55 25.02
C ILE A 169 7.31 -19.30 25.73
N GLU A 170 7.86 -18.11 25.48
CA GLU A 170 7.32 -16.85 26.01
C GLU A 170 5.96 -16.51 25.40
N LYS A 171 5.68 -17.03 24.20
CA LYS A 171 4.40 -16.81 23.51
C LYS A 171 3.27 -17.38 24.38
N PRO A 172 2.24 -16.59 24.74
CA PRO A 172 1.17 -17.02 25.64
C PRO A 172 0.30 -18.15 25.07
N ASN A 173 0.40 -18.39 23.75
CA ASN A 173 -0.36 -19.41 23.03
C ASN A 173 0.42 -20.71 22.89
N CYS A 174 1.67 -20.75 23.37
CA CYS A 174 2.51 -21.92 23.35
C CYS A 174 2.26 -22.80 24.59
N ILE A 175 1.93 -24.06 24.36
CA ILE A 175 1.88 -25.10 25.38
C ILE A 175 3.30 -25.64 25.56
N ILE A 176 3.77 -25.76 26.79
CA ILE A 176 5.13 -26.21 27.10
C ILE A 176 5.07 -27.68 27.49
N LEU A 177 5.80 -28.53 26.78
CA LEU A 177 6.04 -29.92 27.16
C LEU A 177 7.43 -30.03 27.80
N ALA A 178 7.48 -30.01 29.14
CA ALA A 178 8.71 -30.04 29.92
C ALA A 178 9.14 -31.48 30.20
N ILE A 179 10.17 -31.95 29.48
CA ILE A 179 10.68 -33.32 29.55
C ILE A 179 11.87 -33.40 30.52
N SER A 180 11.70 -34.17 31.59
CA SER A 180 12.71 -34.42 32.63
C SER A 180 12.99 -35.92 32.79
N PRO A 181 14.25 -36.36 32.92
CA PRO A 181 14.55 -37.76 33.22
C PRO A 181 14.32 -38.06 34.71
N ALA A 182 13.74 -39.22 35.03
CA ALA A 182 13.39 -39.63 36.39
C ALA A 182 14.59 -40.12 37.21
N ASN A 183 15.70 -40.47 36.56
CA ASN A 183 16.94 -40.88 37.22
C ASN A 183 17.82 -39.70 37.67
N GLN A 184 17.29 -38.47 37.61
CA GLN A 184 17.92 -37.26 38.11
C GLN A 184 16.94 -36.51 39.01
N ASP A 185 17.46 -35.73 39.95
CA ASP A 185 16.60 -34.91 40.80
C ASP A 185 15.87 -33.85 39.97
N LEU A 186 14.55 -33.82 40.11
CA LEU A 186 13.67 -32.90 39.41
C LEU A 186 14.02 -31.43 39.70
N ALA A 187 14.54 -31.13 40.88
CA ALA A 187 14.96 -29.77 41.26
C ALA A 187 16.08 -29.22 40.36
N THR A 188 16.84 -30.11 39.69
CA THR A 188 17.93 -29.74 38.77
C THR A 188 17.49 -29.66 37.30
N SER A 189 16.20 -29.86 37.02
CA SER A 189 15.66 -29.89 35.66
C SER A 189 15.64 -28.49 35.03
N ASP A 190 16.46 -28.32 33.98
CA ASP A 190 16.48 -27.09 33.19
C ASP A 190 15.13 -26.84 32.49
N ALA A 191 14.39 -27.91 32.16
CA ALA A 191 13.07 -27.84 31.53
C ALA A 191 12.05 -27.14 32.45
N ILE A 192 12.07 -27.51 33.73
CA ILE A 192 11.14 -26.97 34.74
C ILE A 192 11.55 -25.58 35.16
N LYS A 193 12.86 -25.31 35.26
CA LYS A 193 13.38 -23.98 35.55
C LYS A 193 12.89 -22.98 34.49
N ILE A 194 13.17 -23.25 33.21
CA ILE A 194 12.83 -22.31 32.13
C ILE A 194 11.31 -22.20 31.93
N SER A 195 10.55 -23.29 32.11
CA SER A 195 9.09 -23.23 32.01
C SER A 195 8.48 -22.38 33.12
N ARG A 196 9.01 -22.44 34.35
CA ARG A 196 8.50 -21.68 35.49
C ARG A 196 8.74 -20.18 35.35
N GLU A 197 9.82 -19.78 34.69
CA GLU A 197 10.11 -18.36 34.43
C GLU A 197 9.06 -17.72 33.50
N VAL A 198 8.55 -18.49 32.52
CA VAL A 198 7.55 -18.00 31.53
C VAL A 198 6.11 -18.42 31.84
N ASP A 199 5.91 -19.39 32.72
CA ASP A 199 4.61 -19.89 33.21
C ASP A 199 4.68 -20.20 34.72
N PRO A 200 4.74 -19.17 35.60
CA PRO A 200 4.92 -19.37 37.04
C PRO A 200 3.78 -20.15 37.72
N LYS A 201 2.58 -20.12 37.14
CA LYS A 201 1.38 -20.81 37.65
C LYS A 201 1.22 -22.23 37.11
N GLY A 202 2.01 -22.61 36.09
CA GLY A 202 1.92 -23.90 35.42
C GLY A 202 0.61 -24.09 34.65
N GLU A 203 0.00 -23.01 34.15
CA GLU A 203 -1.31 -23.02 33.46
C GLU A 203 -1.26 -23.57 32.04
N ARG A 204 -0.06 -23.67 31.45
CA ARG A 204 0.16 -24.17 30.08
C ARG A 204 1.36 -25.12 29.96
N THR A 205 1.82 -25.67 31.09
CA THR A 205 2.99 -26.54 31.18
C THR A 205 2.60 -27.98 31.53
N PHE A 206 3.00 -28.93 30.69
CA PHE A 206 2.86 -30.37 30.88
C PHE A 206 4.20 -30.99 31.29
N GLY A 207 4.22 -31.71 32.40
CA GLY A 207 5.40 -32.43 32.86
C GLY A 207 5.46 -33.84 32.28
N VAL A 208 6.58 -34.20 31.65
CA VAL A 208 6.85 -35.56 31.17
C VAL A 208 8.08 -36.12 31.87
N LEU A 209 7.92 -37.27 32.50
CA LEU A 209 9.03 -38.02 33.10
C LEU A 209 9.47 -39.15 32.17
N THR A 210 10.74 -39.16 31.80
CA THR A 210 11.35 -40.24 31.00
C THR A 210 12.28 -41.09 31.86
N LYS A 211 12.75 -42.23 31.35
CA LYS A 211 13.76 -43.08 32.03
C LYS A 211 13.36 -43.57 33.42
N VAL A 212 12.06 -43.76 33.65
CA VAL A 212 11.51 -44.27 34.92
C VAL A 212 12.00 -45.71 35.19
N ASP A 213 12.29 -46.46 34.12
CA ASP A 213 12.88 -47.79 34.13
C ASP A 213 14.36 -47.83 34.55
N LEU A 214 15.05 -46.68 34.55
CA LEU A 214 16.48 -46.54 34.87
C LEU A 214 16.72 -45.90 36.24
N MET A 215 15.71 -45.86 37.10
CA MET A 215 15.85 -45.36 38.46
C MET A 215 16.62 -46.34 39.35
N ASP A 216 17.25 -45.82 40.40
CA ASP A 216 17.99 -46.62 41.36
C ASP A 216 17.04 -47.56 42.12
N LYS A 217 17.47 -48.81 42.34
CA LYS A 217 16.66 -49.80 43.05
C LYS A 217 16.31 -49.30 44.45
N GLY A 218 15.02 -49.32 44.77
CA GLY A 218 14.49 -48.81 46.04
C GLY A 218 14.06 -47.35 46.00
N THR A 219 14.14 -46.68 44.85
CA THR A 219 13.55 -45.37 44.60
C THR A 219 12.41 -45.48 43.58
N ASP A 220 11.46 -44.55 43.64
CA ASP A 220 10.35 -44.45 42.70
C ASP A 220 10.00 -42.99 42.39
N ALA A 221 9.22 -42.78 41.33
CA ALA A 221 8.77 -41.46 40.89
C ALA A 221 7.28 -41.20 41.20
N VAL A 222 6.65 -41.96 42.11
CA VAL A 222 5.21 -41.88 42.37
C VAL A 222 4.81 -40.49 42.83
N ASP A 223 5.56 -39.89 43.76
CA ASP A 223 5.27 -38.55 44.28
C ASP A 223 5.36 -37.45 43.20
N ILE A 224 6.21 -37.61 42.20
CA ILE A 224 6.29 -36.69 41.06
C ILE A 224 5.11 -36.94 40.12
N LEU A 225 4.84 -38.19 39.76
CA LEU A 225 3.75 -38.58 38.85
C LEU A 225 2.36 -38.23 39.39
N GLU A 226 2.18 -38.25 40.71
CA GLU A 226 0.95 -37.82 41.39
C GLU A 226 0.89 -36.29 41.60
N GLY A 227 1.95 -35.55 41.27
CA GLY A 227 2.02 -34.10 41.40
C GLY A 227 2.17 -33.61 42.84
N LYS A 228 2.58 -34.47 43.77
CA LYS A 228 2.85 -34.12 45.18
C LYS A 228 4.17 -33.39 45.35
N SER A 229 5.22 -33.84 44.66
CA SER A 229 6.56 -33.25 44.73
C SER A 229 6.63 -31.91 43.99
N TYR A 230 6.11 -31.86 42.76
CA TYR A 230 6.02 -30.63 41.98
C TYR A 230 4.64 -30.50 41.33
N LYS A 231 3.85 -29.55 41.80
CA LYS A 231 2.47 -29.36 41.37
C LYS A 231 2.40 -28.54 40.09
N LEU A 232 1.85 -29.15 39.04
CA LEU A 232 1.44 -28.50 37.79
C LEU A 232 -0.10 -28.48 37.71
N GLN A 233 -0.68 -27.62 36.87
CA GLN A 233 -2.14 -27.65 36.62
C GLN A 233 -2.53 -28.87 35.77
N TYR A 234 -1.59 -29.38 34.97
CA TYR A 234 -1.74 -30.62 34.21
C TYR A 234 -1.00 -31.77 34.88
N PRO A 235 -1.51 -33.01 34.78
CA PRO A 235 -0.88 -34.17 35.39
C PRO A 235 0.47 -34.47 34.75
N TRP A 236 1.38 -35.00 35.56
CA TRP A 236 2.63 -35.57 35.08
C TRP A 236 2.37 -36.88 34.34
N VAL A 237 3.08 -37.10 33.23
CA VAL A 237 2.99 -38.33 32.45
C VAL A 237 4.36 -38.99 32.36
N GLY A 238 4.45 -40.22 32.84
CA GLY A 238 5.61 -41.07 32.69
C GLY A 238 5.65 -41.73 31.31
N VAL A 239 6.81 -41.74 30.67
CA VAL A 239 7.06 -42.37 29.37
C VAL A 239 8.29 -43.25 29.46
N VAL A 240 8.17 -44.51 29.05
CA VAL A 240 9.29 -45.46 28.96
C VAL A 240 9.63 -45.63 27.48
N ASN A 241 10.84 -45.21 27.13
CA ASN A 241 11.32 -45.24 25.75
C ASN A 241 12.24 -46.45 25.53
N ARG A 242 12.59 -46.70 24.27
CA ARG A 242 13.62 -47.70 23.92
C ARG A 242 14.97 -47.35 24.53
N SER A 243 15.65 -48.36 25.08
CA SER A 243 17.03 -48.24 25.52
C SER A 243 17.97 -48.09 24.32
N GLN A 244 19.22 -47.64 24.56
CA GLN A 244 20.23 -47.61 23.50
C GLN A 244 20.47 -48.99 22.87
N ALA A 245 20.35 -50.06 23.67
CA ALA A 245 20.45 -51.43 23.16
C ALA A 245 19.28 -51.81 22.25
N ASP A 246 18.05 -51.39 22.59
CA ASP A 246 16.87 -51.61 21.73
C ASP A 246 16.98 -50.82 20.42
N ILE A 247 17.53 -49.59 20.47
CA ILE A 247 17.78 -48.77 19.28
C ILE A 247 18.82 -49.43 18.37
N ASN A 248 19.94 -49.89 18.93
CA ASN A 248 20.99 -50.57 18.16
C ASN A 248 20.49 -51.88 17.54
N LYS A 249 19.49 -52.53 18.16
CA LYS A 249 18.82 -53.73 17.65
C LYS A 249 17.65 -53.43 16.70
N ASN A 250 17.39 -52.16 16.38
CA ASN A 250 16.26 -51.72 15.56
C ASN A 250 14.91 -52.31 16.03
N VAL A 251 14.67 -52.34 17.35
CA VAL A 251 13.40 -52.82 17.90
C VAL A 251 12.26 -51.93 17.41
N ASP A 252 11.24 -52.55 16.83
CA ASP A 252 10.04 -51.87 16.31
C ASP A 252 9.35 -51.05 17.42
N MET A 253 8.87 -49.87 17.04
CA MET A 253 8.13 -48.98 17.93
C MET A 253 6.83 -49.60 18.45
N ILE A 254 6.16 -50.47 17.69
CA ILE A 254 4.98 -51.19 18.17
C ILE A 254 5.35 -52.09 19.35
N VAL A 255 6.50 -52.77 19.26
CA VAL A 255 7.02 -53.61 20.35
C VAL A 255 7.41 -52.74 21.55
N ALA A 256 8.02 -51.58 21.31
CA ALA A 256 8.38 -50.63 22.37
C ALA A 256 7.15 -50.12 23.13
N ARG A 257 6.08 -49.72 22.46
CA ARG A 257 4.81 -49.29 23.09
C ARG A 257 4.16 -50.40 23.91
N ARG A 258 4.24 -51.65 23.44
CA ARG A 258 3.77 -52.81 24.21
C ARG A 258 4.61 -53.01 25.47
N LYS A 259 5.95 -52.97 25.36
CA LYS A 259 6.85 -53.05 26.53
C LYS A 259 6.58 -51.93 27.54
N GLU A 260 6.33 -50.71 27.07
CA GLU A 260 5.94 -49.58 27.92
C GLU A 260 4.66 -49.88 28.69
N ARG A 261 3.60 -50.36 28.00
CA ARG A 261 2.34 -50.73 28.65
C ARG A 261 2.52 -51.86 29.67
N GLU A 262 3.30 -52.86 29.32
CA GLU A 262 3.66 -53.97 30.21
C GLU A 262 4.35 -53.44 31.47
N PHE A 263 5.39 -52.60 31.33
CA PHE A 263 6.10 -51.97 32.45
C PHE A 263 5.15 -51.26 33.41
N TRP A 264 4.25 -50.41 32.91
CA TRP A 264 3.30 -49.69 33.76
C TRP A 264 2.31 -50.62 34.46
N SER A 265 1.91 -51.70 33.80
CA SER A 265 0.95 -52.67 34.36
C SER A 265 1.57 -53.68 35.34
N SER A 266 2.86 -54.00 35.16
CA SER A 266 3.57 -55.02 35.94
C SER A 266 4.33 -54.46 37.13
N SER A 267 4.70 -53.18 37.11
CA SER A 267 5.46 -52.54 38.20
C SER A 267 4.57 -52.31 39.42
N PRO A 268 4.87 -52.91 40.59
CA PRO A 268 4.05 -52.78 41.80
C PRO A 268 3.77 -51.34 42.22
N GLU A 269 4.76 -50.47 42.08
CA GLU A 269 4.76 -49.07 42.51
C GLU A 269 3.90 -48.17 41.61
N TYR A 270 3.77 -48.51 40.32
CA TYR A 270 3.11 -47.66 39.31
C TYR A 270 1.78 -48.23 38.77
N LYS A 271 1.41 -49.46 39.15
CA LYS A 271 0.25 -50.16 38.60
C LYS A 271 -1.07 -49.38 38.71
N HIS A 272 -1.28 -48.62 39.79
CA HIS A 272 -2.47 -47.79 39.96
C HIS A 272 -2.51 -46.59 39.00
N LEU A 273 -1.34 -46.13 38.54
CA LEU A 273 -1.18 -45.02 37.60
C LEU A 273 -1.21 -45.46 36.14
N ALA A 274 -1.12 -46.76 35.83
CA ALA A 274 -0.94 -47.28 34.47
C ALA A 274 -1.91 -46.72 33.42
N HIS A 275 -3.16 -46.43 33.80
CA HIS A 275 -4.18 -45.87 32.91
C HIS A 275 -3.93 -44.40 32.49
N ARG A 276 -3.01 -43.69 33.16
CA ARG A 276 -2.62 -42.29 32.90
C ARG A 276 -1.16 -42.15 32.51
N MET A 277 -0.51 -43.23 32.10
CA MET A 277 0.91 -43.24 31.73
C MET A 277 1.10 -43.70 30.29
N GLY A 278 2.28 -43.42 29.76
CA GLY A 278 2.74 -43.88 28.47
C GLY A 278 2.56 -42.89 27.31
N SER A 279 3.30 -43.15 26.24
CA SER A 279 3.36 -42.31 25.04
C SER A 279 2.00 -42.13 24.33
N GLU A 280 1.19 -43.18 24.25
CA GLU A 280 -0.15 -43.13 23.63
C GLU A 280 -1.13 -42.26 24.43
N PHE A 281 -1.06 -42.33 25.76
CA PHE A 281 -1.88 -41.51 26.64
C PHE A 281 -1.46 -40.04 26.55
N LEU A 282 -0.15 -39.77 26.56
CA LEU A 282 0.40 -38.43 26.37
C LEU A 282 -0.10 -37.78 25.07
N ALA A 283 0.01 -38.49 23.94
CA ALA A 283 -0.43 -37.98 22.64
C ALA A 283 -1.94 -37.64 22.64
N LYS A 284 -2.79 -38.50 23.20
CA LYS A 284 -4.24 -38.27 23.30
C LYS A 284 -4.57 -37.08 24.21
N MET A 285 -3.89 -36.98 25.36
CA MET A 285 -4.05 -35.87 26.30
C MET A 285 -3.69 -34.54 25.64
N MET A 286 -2.54 -34.47 24.98
CA MET A 286 -2.06 -33.28 24.30
C MET A 286 -2.98 -32.87 23.16
N SER A 287 -3.45 -33.82 22.34
CA SER A 287 -4.39 -33.54 21.24
C SER A 287 -5.71 -32.97 21.75
N LYS A 288 -6.30 -33.57 22.80
CA LYS A 288 -7.54 -33.08 23.42
C LYS A 288 -7.37 -31.68 24.03
N HIS A 289 -6.24 -31.45 24.70
CA HIS A 289 -5.95 -30.15 25.29
C HIS A 289 -5.74 -29.08 24.22
N LEU A 290 -4.94 -29.37 23.19
CA LEU A 290 -4.74 -28.49 22.05
C LEU A 290 -6.08 -28.12 21.39
N GLU A 291 -6.99 -29.07 21.21
CA GLU A 291 -8.32 -28.80 20.67
C GLU A 291 -9.13 -27.82 21.54
N THR A 292 -9.05 -27.96 22.86
CA THR A 292 -9.74 -27.04 23.79
C THR A 292 -9.16 -25.63 23.72
N VAL A 293 -7.83 -25.52 23.66
CA VAL A 293 -7.14 -24.23 23.53
C VAL A 293 -7.45 -23.56 22.19
N ILE A 294 -7.46 -24.32 21.09
CA ILE A 294 -7.87 -23.83 19.77
C ILE A 294 -9.29 -23.28 19.86
N LYS A 295 -10.25 -24.06 20.39
CA LYS A 295 -11.66 -23.66 20.51
C LYS A 295 -11.83 -22.36 21.30
N SER A 296 -11.14 -22.20 22.43
CA SER A 296 -11.24 -20.97 23.23
C SER A 296 -10.66 -19.74 22.52
N ARG A 297 -9.76 -19.93 21.56
CA ARG A 297 -9.04 -18.84 20.88
C ARG A 297 -9.60 -18.45 19.52
N ILE A 298 -10.44 -19.29 18.88
CA ILE A 298 -11.08 -18.99 17.59
C ILE A 298 -11.73 -17.60 17.56
N PRO A 299 -12.53 -17.17 18.55
CA PRO A 299 -13.15 -15.84 18.50
C PRO A 299 -12.12 -14.69 18.47
N GLY A 300 -11.02 -14.84 19.22
CA GLY A 300 -9.91 -13.89 19.21
C GLY A 300 -9.18 -13.86 17.87
N LEU A 301 -8.97 -15.03 17.26
CA LEU A 301 -8.36 -15.16 15.92
C LEU A 301 -9.24 -14.53 14.84
N GLN A 302 -10.56 -14.75 14.88
CA GLN A 302 -11.50 -14.11 13.94
C GLN A 302 -11.44 -12.59 14.03
N SER A 303 -11.44 -12.04 15.24
CA SER A 303 -11.32 -10.60 15.48
C SER A 303 -10.01 -10.05 14.93
N LEU A 304 -8.89 -10.73 15.20
CA LEU A 304 -7.56 -10.34 14.68
C LEU A 304 -7.54 -10.35 13.15
N ILE A 305 -8.01 -11.43 12.52
CA ILE A 305 -8.04 -11.56 11.06
C ILE A 305 -8.89 -10.46 10.42
N ASN A 306 -10.09 -10.23 10.95
CA ASN A 306 -10.98 -9.18 10.45
C ASN A 306 -10.34 -7.80 10.55
N LYS A 307 -9.72 -7.49 11.69
CA LYS A 307 -9.01 -6.23 11.90
C LYS A 307 -7.86 -6.06 10.89
N THR A 308 -7.03 -7.09 10.73
CA THR A 308 -5.89 -7.04 9.79
C THR A 308 -6.35 -6.96 8.32
N ILE A 309 -7.46 -7.60 7.94
CA ILE A 309 -8.05 -7.46 6.61
C ILE A 309 -8.39 -5.99 6.33
N VAL A 310 -9.08 -5.32 7.26
CA VAL A 310 -9.45 -3.90 7.12
C VAL A 310 -8.22 -2.99 7.01
N GLU A 311 -7.18 -3.26 7.81
CA GLU A 311 -5.91 -2.52 7.74
C GLU A 311 -5.21 -2.70 6.38
N LEU A 312 -5.12 -3.95 5.89
CA LEU A 312 -4.52 -4.27 4.59
C LEU A 312 -5.31 -3.66 3.42
N GLU A 313 -6.65 -3.70 3.47
CA GLU A 313 -7.52 -3.08 2.46
C GLU A 313 -7.38 -1.56 2.44
N SER A 314 -7.29 -0.91 3.61
CA SER A 314 -7.05 0.52 3.72
C SER A 314 -5.70 0.91 3.13
N GLU A 315 -4.64 0.14 3.44
CA GLU A 315 -3.32 0.38 2.89
C GLU A 315 -3.26 0.19 1.38
N LEU A 316 -3.87 -0.89 0.85
CA LEU A 316 -3.98 -1.14 -0.59
C LEU A 316 -4.77 -0.03 -1.30
N SER A 317 -5.85 0.45 -0.70
CA SER A 317 -6.62 1.58 -1.22
C SER A 317 -5.76 2.84 -1.35
N ARG A 318 -4.95 3.13 -0.33
CA ARG A 318 -4.02 4.27 -0.35
C ARG A 318 -2.92 4.14 -1.41
N LEU A 319 -2.46 2.91 -1.69
CA LEU A 319 -1.49 2.65 -2.74
C LEU A 319 -2.12 2.68 -4.14
N GLY A 320 -3.44 2.70 -4.27
CA GLY A 320 -4.14 2.71 -5.56
C GLY A 320 -4.24 1.33 -6.22
N LYS A 321 -4.98 1.28 -7.33
CA LYS A 321 -5.26 0.04 -8.08
C LYS A 321 -4.02 -0.46 -8.83
N PRO A 322 -3.86 -1.78 -9.01
CA PRO A 322 -2.80 -2.32 -9.86
C PRO A 322 -3.01 -1.92 -11.32
N VAL A 323 -1.90 -1.63 -12.02
CA VAL A 323 -1.91 -1.34 -13.46
C VAL A 323 -2.39 -2.57 -14.23
N ALA A 324 -3.35 -2.39 -15.14
CA ALA A 324 -3.85 -3.47 -15.98
C ALA A 324 -2.76 -4.04 -16.88
N THR A 325 -2.83 -5.34 -17.18
CA THR A 325 -1.83 -6.03 -18.01
C THR A 325 -2.07 -5.78 -19.50
N ASP A 326 -3.33 -5.71 -19.92
CA ASP A 326 -3.75 -5.51 -21.29
C ASP A 326 -3.74 -4.02 -21.72
N ALA A 327 -3.67 -3.78 -23.03
CA ALA A 327 -3.62 -2.44 -23.59
C ALA A 327 -4.91 -1.63 -23.30
N GLY A 328 -6.07 -2.29 -23.34
CA GLY A 328 -7.37 -1.67 -23.13
C GLY A 328 -7.54 -1.18 -21.70
N GLY A 329 -7.15 -2.00 -20.72
CA GLY A 329 -7.15 -1.64 -19.31
C GLY A 329 -6.20 -0.48 -18.99
N LYS A 330 -5.01 -0.45 -19.60
CA LYS A 330 -4.06 0.69 -19.46
C LYS A 330 -4.64 1.98 -20.03
N LEU A 331 -5.23 1.91 -21.22
CA LEU A 331 -5.90 3.04 -21.85
C LEU A 331 -7.04 3.58 -20.97
N TYR A 332 -7.90 2.68 -20.48
CA TYR A 332 -9.00 3.04 -19.59
C TYR A 332 -8.51 3.73 -18.31
N MET A 333 -7.46 3.20 -17.68
CA MET A 333 -6.87 3.78 -16.48
C MET A 333 -6.32 5.19 -16.74
N ILE A 334 -5.59 5.41 -17.83
CA ILE A 334 -5.11 6.74 -18.20
C ILE A 334 -6.28 7.71 -18.42
N MET A 335 -7.33 7.27 -19.11
CA MET A 335 -8.53 8.09 -19.33
C MET A 335 -9.26 8.44 -18.03
N GLU A 336 -9.35 7.50 -17.08
CA GLU A 336 -9.97 7.72 -15.77
C GLU A 336 -9.20 8.80 -14.99
N ILE A 337 -7.86 8.72 -14.96
CA ILE A 337 -6.99 9.71 -14.32
C ILE A 337 -7.15 11.09 -14.97
N CYS A 338 -7.15 11.15 -16.31
CA CYS A 338 -7.32 12.40 -17.05
C CYS A 338 -8.70 13.03 -16.80
N ARG A 339 -9.76 12.23 -16.66
CA ARG A 339 -11.10 12.72 -16.29
C ARG A 339 -11.13 13.30 -14.88
N GLY A 340 -10.40 12.68 -13.93
CA GLY A 340 -10.23 13.21 -12.58
C GLY A 340 -9.57 14.59 -12.60
N PHE A 341 -8.47 14.73 -13.35
CA PHE A 341 -7.81 16.02 -13.58
C PHE A 341 -8.74 17.06 -14.22
N ASP A 342 -9.43 16.70 -15.30
CA ASP A 342 -10.36 17.58 -16.01
C ASP A 342 -11.48 18.10 -15.10
N GLN A 343 -11.98 17.22 -14.21
CA GLN A 343 -13.01 17.57 -13.25
C GLN A 343 -12.50 18.59 -12.22
N ILE A 344 -11.30 18.39 -11.68
CA ILE A 344 -10.67 19.34 -10.74
C ILE A 344 -10.40 20.69 -11.42
N PHE A 345 -9.92 20.68 -12.67
CA PHE A 345 -9.72 21.91 -13.44
C PHE A 345 -11.04 22.67 -13.66
N LYS A 346 -12.13 21.97 -14.01
CA LYS A 346 -13.47 22.55 -14.14
C LYS A 346 -13.96 23.13 -12.82
N GLU A 347 -13.71 22.47 -11.69
CA GLU A 347 -14.06 22.96 -10.36
C GLU A 347 -13.35 24.27 -10.00
N HIS A 348 -12.09 24.46 -10.39
CA HIS A 348 -11.39 25.74 -10.25
C HIS A 348 -12.01 26.86 -11.09
N LEU A 349 -12.45 26.55 -12.32
CA LEU A 349 -13.09 27.52 -13.19
C LEU A 349 -14.51 27.89 -12.73
N ASP A 350 -15.26 26.92 -12.21
CA ASP A 350 -16.63 27.11 -11.75
C ASP A 350 -16.73 27.71 -10.33
N GLY A 351 -15.60 27.91 -9.66
CA GLY A 351 -15.54 28.52 -8.32
C GLY A 351 -15.87 27.56 -7.18
N VAL A 352 -15.96 26.25 -7.44
CA VAL A 352 -15.99 25.22 -6.40
C VAL A 352 -14.63 25.19 -5.68
N ARG A 353 -13.55 25.43 -6.42
CA ARG A 353 -12.19 25.64 -5.91
C ARG A 353 -11.70 27.05 -6.22
N PRO A 354 -10.79 27.62 -5.42
CA PRO A 354 -10.31 28.99 -5.61
C PRO A 354 -9.43 29.13 -6.86
N GLY A 355 -9.47 30.30 -7.50
CA GLY A 355 -8.53 30.70 -8.55
C GLY A 355 -9.18 31.19 -9.83
N GLY A 356 -10.32 30.63 -10.25
CA GLY A 356 -11.06 31.10 -11.43
C GLY A 356 -11.60 32.53 -11.28
N ASP A 357 -11.87 32.95 -10.04
CA ASP A 357 -12.32 34.29 -9.68
C ASP A 357 -11.35 35.40 -10.13
N ARG A 358 -10.05 35.09 -10.24
CA ARG A 358 -9.02 36.03 -10.71
C ARG A 358 -9.26 36.55 -12.14
N ILE A 359 -10.00 35.79 -12.95
CA ILE A 359 -10.37 36.20 -14.30
C ILE A 359 -11.24 37.46 -14.26
N TYR A 360 -12.16 37.57 -13.29
CA TYR A 360 -12.94 38.80 -13.07
C TYR A 360 -12.05 40.00 -12.77
N GLY A 361 -10.97 39.79 -12.00
CA GLY A 361 -9.98 40.84 -11.74
C GLY A 361 -9.32 41.40 -13.00
N VAL A 362 -9.13 40.57 -14.04
CA VAL A 362 -8.61 41.04 -15.33
C VAL A 362 -9.64 41.93 -16.03
N PHE A 363 -10.90 41.51 -16.07
CA PHE A 363 -11.95 42.20 -16.82
C PHE A 363 -12.48 43.46 -16.12
N ASP A 364 -12.63 43.44 -14.80
CA ASP A 364 -13.25 44.54 -14.05
C ASP A 364 -12.23 45.59 -13.59
N ASN A 365 -10.96 45.19 -13.40
CA ASN A 365 -9.92 46.07 -12.88
C ASN A 365 -8.81 46.34 -13.89
N GLN A 366 -8.13 45.29 -14.39
CA GLN A 366 -6.91 45.48 -15.19
C GLN A 366 -7.21 46.11 -16.55
N LEU A 367 -8.16 45.56 -17.32
CA LEU A 367 -8.52 46.08 -18.64
C LEU A 367 -9.05 47.53 -18.55
N PRO A 368 -10.00 47.87 -17.67
CA PRO A 368 -10.49 49.25 -17.53
C PRO A 368 -9.40 50.22 -17.07
N ALA A 369 -8.49 49.79 -16.19
CA ALA A 369 -7.35 50.61 -15.78
C ALA A 369 -6.36 50.82 -16.95
N ALA A 370 -6.09 49.80 -17.75
CA ALA A 370 -5.23 49.89 -18.93
C ALA A 370 -5.81 50.84 -19.99
N LEU A 371 -7.12 50.76 -20.25
CA LEU A 371 -7.82 51.68 -21.15
C LEU A 371 -7.77 53.13 -20.65
N LYS A 372 -7.96 53.37 -19.35
CA LYS A 372 -7.84 54.72 -18.76
C LYS A 372 -6.42 55.29 -18.85
N ARG A 373 -5.39 54.45 -18.79
CA ARG A 373 -3.98 54.86 -18.90
C ARG A 373 -3.58 55.34 -20.30
N LEU A 374 -4.36 55.03 -21.34
CA LEU A 374 -4.12 55.55 -22.69
C LEU A 374 -4.28 57.08 -22.75
N GLN A 375 -5.00 57.70 -21.80
CA GLN A 375 -5.17 59.15 -21.67
C GLN A 375 -5.50 59.83 -23.00
N PHE A 376 -6.59 59.39 -23.64
CA PHE A 376 -7.03 59.91 -24.95
C PHE A 376 -7.10 61.44 -24.97
N ASP A 377 -7.49 62.09 -23.87
CA ASP A 377 -7.51 63.55 -23.73
C ASP A 377 -6.18 64.24 -24.09
N LYS A 378 -5.04 63.61 -23.78
CA LYS A 378 -3.72 64.13 -24.13
C LYS A 378 -3.39 63.97 -25.62
N GLN A 379 -3.96 62.96 -26.28
CA GLN A 379 -3.80 62.76 -27.72
C GLN A 379 -4.57 63.83 -28.51
N PHE A 380 -5.66 64.37 -27.94
CA PHE A 380 -6.43 65.49 -28.49
C PHE A 380 -5.91 66.88 -28.07
N SER A 381 -4.61 67.03 -27.80
CA SER A 381 -4.02 68.35 -27.59
C SER A 381 -4.27 69.23 -28.82
N MET A 382 -4.48 70.54 -28.60
CA MET A 382 -4.79 71.48 -29.69
C MET A 382 -3.75 71.45 -30.81
N GLU A 383 -2.48 71.26 -30.45
CA GLU A 383 -1.37 71.16 -31.38
C GLU A 383 -1.45 69.88 -32.23
N ASN A 384 -1.76 68.73 -31.62
CA ASN A 384 -1.92 67.47 -32.35
C ASN A 384 -3.15 67.48 -33.26
N VAL A 385 -4.29 67.99 -32.79
CA VAL A 385 -5.51 68.09 -33.60
C VAL A 385 -5.25 69.00 -34.80
N ARG A 386 -4.67 70.19 -34.58
CA ARG A 386 -4.29 71.10 -35.66
C ARG A 386 -3.38 70.41 -36.67
N LYS A 387 -2.30 69.77 -36.19
CA LYS A 387 -1.35 69.04 -37.04
C LYS A 387 -2.03 67.96 -37.88
N LEU A 388 -2.77 67.04 -37.26
CA LEU A 388 -3.38 65.90 -37.96
C LEU A 388 -4.49 66.31 -38.94
N ILE A 389 -5.27 67.35 -38.60
CA ILE A 389 -6.26 67.90 -39.52
C ILE A 389 -5.55 68.53 -40.72
N THR A 390 -4.63 69.48 -40.50
CA THR A 390 -3.91 70.15 -41.60
C THR A 390 -3.10 69.17 -42.47
N GLU A 391 -2.49 68.14 -41.88
CA GLU A 391 -1.79 67.06 -42.62
C GLU A 391 -2.74 66.17 -43.42
N ALA A 392 -3.98 65.97 -42.96
CA ALA A 392 -5.00 65.24 -43.71
C ALA A 392 -5.54 66.05 -44.89
N ASP A 393 -5.48 67.38 -44.78
CA ASP A 393 -5.98 68.31 -45.77
C ASP A 393 -4.98 68.54 -46.92
N GLY A 394 -3.68 68.34 -46.66
CA GLY A 394 -2.64 68.47 -47.68
C GLY A 394 -2.55 69.89 -48.25
N TYR A 395 -2.31 70.01 -49.56
CA TYR A 395 -2.13 71.31 -50.23
C TYR A 395 -3.46 71.99 -50.62
N GLN A 396 -4.61 71.29 -50.53
CA GLN A 396 -5.89 71.76 -51.03
C GLN A 396 -6.94 71.83 -49.91
N PRO A 397 -7.56 73.01 -49.66
CA PRO A 397 -8.59 73.13 -48.64
C PRO A 397 -9.88 72.41 -49.04
N HIS A 398 -10.59 71.85 -48.06
CA HIS A 398 -11.84 71.10 -48.20
C HIS A 398 -13.03 72.06 -48.10
N LEU A 399 -14.04 71.79 -48.93
CA LEU A 399 -15.18 72.70 -49.13
C LEU A 399 -16.32 72.48 -48.11
N ILE A 400 -16.35 71.35 -47.41
CA ILE A 400 -17.49 70.93 -46.56
C ILE A 400 -17.03 70.54 -45.14
N ALA A 401 -16.17 69.51 -44.98
CA ALA A 401 -15.62 69.09 -43.68
C ALA A 401 -14.31 68.26 -43.84
N PRO A 402 -13.35 68.31 -42.89
CA PRO A 402 -12.09 67.57 -42.94
C PRO A 402 -12.27 66.08 -42.55
N GLU A 403 -13.08 65.33 -43.30
CA GLU A 403 -13.40 63.91 -43.00
C GLU A 403 -12.15 63.05 -42.79
N GLN A 404 -11.14 63.22 -43.63
CA GLN A 404 -9.91 62.44 -43.55
C GLN A 404 -9.13 62.69 -42.25
N GLY A 405 -9.21 63.93 -41.73
CA GLY A 405 -8.63 64.29 -40.44
C GLY A 405 -9.36 63.65 -39.26
N TYR A 406 -10.70 63.62 -39.30
CA TYR A 406 -11.51 62.88 -38.32
C TYR A 406 -11.13 61.39 -38.32
N ARG A 407 -11.06 60.78 -39.51
CA ARG A 407 -10.73 59.35 -39.66
C ARG A 407 -9.34 59.04 -39.07
N ARG A 408 -8.31 59.83 -39.39
CA ARG A 408 -6.95 59.65 -38.84
C ARG A 408 -6.89 59.79 -37.32
N LEU A 409 -7.60 60.77 -36.74
CA LEU A 409 -7.67 60.95 -35.29
C LEU A 409 -8.32 59.74 -34.60
N ILE A 410 -9.42 59.23 -35.16
CA ILE A 410 -10.11 58.05 -34.64
C ILE A 410 -9.22 56.81 -34.74
N GLU A 411 -8.65 56.54 -35.92
CA GLU A 411 -7.76 55.38 -36.16
C GLU A 411 -6.55 55.38 -35.20
N SER A 412 -5.91 56.54 -35.01
CA SER A 412 -4.78 56.67 -34.09
C SER A 412 -5.15 56.34 -32.64
N CYS A 413 -6.35 56.73 -32.20
CA CYS A 413 -6.82 56.45 -30.84
C CYS A 413 -7.22 54.97 -30.68
N LEU A 414 -8.05 54.46 -31.58
CA LEU A 414 -8.57 53.09 -31.51
C LEU A 414 -7.46 52.06 -31.71
N GLY A 415 -6.46 52.34 -32.56
CA GLY A 415 -5.29 51.48 -32.74
C GLY A 415 -4.49 51.27 -31.44
N SER A 416 -4.48 52.25 -30.53
CA SER A 416 -3.80 52.12 -29.23
C SER A 416 -4.49 51.15 -28.25
N ILE A 417 -5.76 50.78 -28.50
CA ILE A 417 -6.53 49.82 -27.68
C ILE A 417 -6.03 48.38 -27.89
N ARG A 418 -5.34 48.10 -29.01
CA ARG A 418 -4.78 46.77 -29.30
C ARG A 418 -3.88 46.26 -28.17
N GLY A 419 -3.03 47.13 -27.62
CA GLY A 419 -2.12 46.79 -26.53
C GLY A 419 -2.85 46.31 -25.27
N PRO A 420 -3.77 47.10 -24.67
CA PRO A 420 -4.60 46.66 -23.56
C PRO A 420 -5.43 45.40 -23.83
N ALA A 421 -5.93 45.23 -25.04
CA ALA A 421 -6.72 44.06 -25.43
C ALA A 421 -5.86 42.78 -25.45
N GLU A 422 -4.66 42.86 -26.03
CA GLU A 422 -3.66 41.78 -26.02
C GLU A 422 -3.19 41.46 -24.60
N ALA A 423 -2.94 42.46 -23.77
CA ALA A 423 -2.55 42.26 -22.37
C ALA A 423 -3.64 41.53 -21.56
N ALA A 424 -4.92 41.79 -21.84
CA ALA A 424 -6.03 41.07 -21.19
C ALA A 424 -6.10 39.60 -21.62
N VAL A 425 -5.87 39.31 -22.91
CA VAL A 425 -5.75 37.94 -23.45
C VAL A 425 -4.63 37.19 -22.73
N ASP A 426 -3.45 37.79 -22.61
CA ASP A 426 -2.28 37.18 -21.99
C ASP A 426 -2.44 36.98 -20.48
N ALA A 427 -3.09 37.92 -19.79
CA ALA A 427 -3.38 37.81 -18.36
C ALA A 427 -4.32 36.63 -18.05
N VAL A 428 -5.36 36.42 -18.88
CA VAL A 428 -6.27 35.26 -18.72
C VAL A 428 -5.55 33.95 -19.01
N HIS A 429 -4.73 33.88 -20.06
CA HIS A 429 -3.90 32.71 -20.37
C HIS A 429 -2.99 32.32 -19.19
N GLY A 430 -2.32 33.31 -18.58
CA GLY A 430 -1.49 33.09 -17.39
C GLY A 430 -2.28 32.47 -16.23
N ILE A 431 -3.50 32.95 -15.96
CA ILE A 431 -4.38 32.37 -14.93
C ILE A 431 -4.74 30.92 -15.28
N LEU A 432 -5.13 30.63 -16.53
CA LEU A 432 -5.49 29.28 -16.95
C LEU A 432 -4.33 28.30 -16.79
N LYS A 433 -3.10 28.70 -17.11
CA LYS A 433 -1.88 27.90 -16.87
C LYS A 433 -1.67 27.59 -15.39
N GLU A 434 -1.82 28.60 -14.52
CA GLU A 434 -1.72 28.39 -13.08
C GLU A 434 -2.78 27.40 -12.56
N LEU A 435 -4.02 27.46 -13.09
CA LEU A 435 -5.08 26.53 -12.73
C LEU A 435 -4.78 25.09 -13.18
N VAL A 436 -4.20 24.90 -14.37
CA VAL A 436 -3.73 23.58 -14.84
C VAL A 436 -2.68 23.01 -13.87
N HIS A 437 -1.70 23.80 -13.45
CA HIS A 437 -0.68 23.36 -12.49
C HIS A 437 -1.27 22.97 -11.12
N LYS A 438 -2.26 23.72 -10.63
CA LYS A 438 -3.00 23.37 -9.41
C LYS A 438 -3.77 22.07 -9.57
N ALA A 439 -4.54 21.93 -10.64
CA ALA A 439 -5.32 20.72 -10.91
C ALA A 439 -4.43 19.47 -11.02
N ILE A 440 -3.26 19.58 -11.67
CA ILE A 440 -2.28 18.49 -11.71
C ILE A 440 -1.80 18.10 -10.31
N SER A 441 -1.51 19.10 -9.46
CA SER A 441 -0.98 18.88 -8.11
C SER A 441 -2.02 18.28 -7.16
N GLU A 442 -3.30 18.59 -7.38
CA GLU A 442 -4.42 18.10 -6.58
C GLU A 442 -4.95 16.74 -7.05
N THR A 443 -4.55 16.27 -8.24
CA THR A 443 -4.88 14.93 -8.74
C THR A 443 -3.92 13.89 -8.16
N ALA A 444 -4.39 13.09 -7.20
CA ALA A 444 -3.56 12.15 -6.44
C ALA A 444 -2.87 11.11 -7.35
N GLU A 445 -3.57 10.61 -8.37
CA GLU A 445 -3.08 9.60 -9.29
C GLU A 445 -1.96 10.15 -10.20
N LEU A 446 -2.00 11.42 -10.58
CA LEU A 446 -0.92 12.06 -11.34
C LEU A 446 0.36 12.22 -10.50
N ARG A 447 0.27 12.17 -9.16
CA ARG A 447 1.46 12.10 -8.30
C ARG A 447 2.12 10.72 -8.34
N GLN A 448 1.33 9.68 -8.56
CA GLN A 448 1.78 8.29 -8.61
C GLN A 448 2.46 7.94 -9.94
N TYR A 449 2.08 8.59 -11.04
CA TYR A 449 2.59 8.33 -12.39
C TYR A 449 3.29 9.57 -12.98
N PRO A 450 4.60 9.75 -12.73
CA PRO A 450 5.34 10.94 -13.15
C PRO A 450 5.37 11.16 -14.66
N SER A 451 5.47 10.10 -15.47
CA SER A 451 5.48 10.25 -16.93
C SER A 451 4.12 10.72 -17.45
N LEU A 452 3.02 10.12 -16.98
CA LEU A 452 1.67 10.58 -17.33
C LEU A 452 1.45 12.05 -16.93
N ARG A 453 1.94 12.44 -15.74
CA ARG A 453 1.84 13.84 -15.27
C ARG A 453 2.48 14.82 -16.25
N VAL A 454 3.66 14.50 -16.77
CA VAL A 454 4.37 15.36 -17.74
C VAL A 454 3.60 15.42 -19.05
N GLU A 455 3.11 14.29 -19.57
CA GLU A 455 2.34 14.24 -20.81
C GLU A 455 1.03 15.05 -20.71
N VAL A 456 0.29 14.90 -19.61
CA VAL A 456 -0.94 15.68 -19.36
C VAL A 456 -0.64 17.16 -19.24
N ALA A 457 0.44 17.55 -18.54
CA ALA A 457 0.85 18.94 -18.40
C ALA A 457 1.22 19.59 -19.74
N ASN A 458 1.95 18.87 -20.58
CA ASN A 458 2.36 19.33 -21.90
C ASN A 458 1.13 19.49 -22.81
N ALA A 459 0.26 18.49 -22.86
CA ALA A 459 -0.96 18.52 -23.67
C ALA A 459 -1.88 19.69 -23.27
N ALA A 460 -2.11 19.88 -21.96
CA ALA A 460 -2.92 21.00 -21.48
C ALA A 460 -2.28 22.35 -21.82
N SER A 461 -0.96 22.48 -21.69
CA SER A 461 -0.23 23.72 -22.02
C SER A 461 -0.30 24.06 -23.51
N GLU A 462 -0.13 23.06 -24.38
CA GLU A 462 -0.23 23.23 -25.83
C GLU A 462 -1.64 23.63 -26.27
N SER A 463 -2.68 23.00 -25.69
CA SER A 463 -4.06 23.41 -25.92
C SER A 463 -4.32 24.85 -25.51
N LEU A 464 -3.84 25.28 -24.34
CA LEU A 464 -3.99 26.67 -23.89
C LEU A 464 -3.28 27.67 -24.81
N GLU A 465 -2.09 27.35 -25.34
CA GLU A 465 -1.42 28.24 -26.31
C GLU A 465 -2.24 28.42 -27.60
N ARG A 466 -2.80 27.32 -28.14
CA ARG A 466 -3.68 27.40 -29.32
C ARG A 466 -4.90 28.29 -29.07
N MET A 467 -5.55 28.11 -27.91
CA MET A 467 -6.70 28.90 -27.49
C MET A 467 -6.36 30.38 -27.29
N ARG A 468 -5.19 30.68 -26.72
CA ARG A 468 -4.67 32.05 -26.58
C ARG A 468 -4.48 32.71 -27.93
N ASP A 469 -3.84 32.04 -28.89
CA ASP A 469 -3.60 32.60 -30.23
C ASP A 469 -4.90 32.86 -31.00
N GLU A 470 -5.88 31.95 -30.89
CA GLU A 470 -7.21 32.18 -31.45
C GLU A 470 -7.91 33.36 -30.78
N SER A 471 -7.89 33.42 -29.45
CA SER A 471 -8.47 34.54 -28.70
C SER A 471 -7.82 35.87 -29.03
N LYS A 472 -6.50 35.91 -29.19
CA LYS A 472 -5.75 37.11 -29.58
C LYS A 472 -6.22 37.61 -30.95
N ARG A 473 -6.31 36.71 -31.94
CA ARG A 473 -6.82 37.05 -33.27
C ARG A 473 -8.24 37.58 -33.22
N ALA A 474 -9.15 36.89 -32.54
CA ALA A 474 -10.55 37.30 -32.43
C ALA A 474 -10.72 38.63 -31.69
N THR A 475 -9.98 38.84 -30.60
CA THR A 475 -10.03 40.06 -29.79
C THR A 475 -9.48 41.26 -30.56
N LEU A 476 -8.36 41.11 -31.26
CA LEU A 476 -7.81 42.20 -32.08
C LEU A 476 -8.69 42.51 -33.29
N GLN A 477 -9.34 41.50 -33.88
CA GLN A 477 -10.29 41.69 -34.96
C GLN A 477 -11.49 42.56 -34.51
N LEU A 478 -11.96 42.45 -33.27
CA LEU A 478 -12.99 43.35 -32.74
C LEU A 478 -12.54 44.82 -32.76
N VAL A 479 -11.28 45.08 -32.39
CA VAL A 479 -10.73 46.44 -32.43
C VAL A 479 -10.61 46.93 -33.87
N ASP A 480 -10.19 46.06 -34.78
CA ASP A 480 -10.05 46.38 -36.21
C ASP A 480 -11.39 46.65 -36.89
N MET A 481 -12.45 45.96 -36.47
CA MET A 481 -13.83 46.22 -36.94
C MET A 481 -14.29 47.64 -36.56
N GLU A 482 -14.02 48.07 -35.33
CA GLU A 482 -14.37 49.42 -34.86
C GLU A 482 -13.53 50.52 -35.54
N CYS A 483 -12.32 50.20 -35.99
CA CYS A 483 -11.49 51.11 -36.78
C CYS A 483 -11.96 51.19 -38.25
N GLY A 484 -12.41 50.06 -38.82
CA GLY A 484 -12.74 49.94 -40.24
C GLY A 484 -14.08 50.56 -40.63
N TYR A 485 -15.05 50.65 -39.71
CA TYR A 485 -16.36 51.24 -39.99
C TYR A 485 -16.84 52.15 -38.87
N LEU A 486 -17.13 53.41 -39.22
CA LEU A 486 -17.60 54.41 -38.25
C LEU A 486 -19.12 54.38 -38.09
N THR A 487 -19.59 54.39 -36.84
CA THR A 487 -21.03 54.38 -36.54
C THR A 487 -21.66 55.73 -36.89
N VAL A 488 -22.34 55.79 -38.03
CA VAL A 488 -22.91 57.01 -38.62
C VAL A 488 -23.95 57.67 -37.72
N ASP A 489 -24.71 56.90 -36.94
CA ASP A 489 -25.76 57.44 -36.07
C ASP A 489 -25.24 58.34 -34.95
N PHE A 490 -23.98 58.15 -34.52
CA PHE A 490 -23.33 59.07 -33.59
C PHE A 490 -23.17 60.46 -34.22
N PHE A 491 -22.63 60.50 -35.44
CA PHE A 491 -22.36 61.75 -36.15
C PHE A 491 -23.63 62.45 -36.62
N ARG A 492 -24.70 61.71 -36.95
CA ARG A 492 -26.01 62.26 -37.30
C ARG A 492 -26.72 62.98 -36.15
N LYS A 493 -26.44 62.58 -34.90
CA LYS A 493 -27.04 63.14 -33.68
C LYS A 493 -26.28 64.32 -33.12
N LEU A 494 -25.14 64.70 -33.72
CA LEU A 494 -24.43 65.91 -33.34
C LEU A 494 -25.34 67.13 -33.57
N PRO A 495 -25.36 68.11 -32.66
CA PRO A 495 -26.12 69.34 -32.87
C PRO A 495 -25.76 69.96 -34.23
N GLN A 496 -26.73 70.04 -35.14
CA GLN A 496 -26.61 70.84 -36.35
C GLN A 496 -26.70 72.30 -35.93
N ASP A 497 -25.55 72.95 -35.76
CA ASP A 497 -25.56 74.41 -35.68
C ASP A 497 -25.83 74.96 -37.07
N VAL A 498 -27.10 75.26 -37.31
CA VAL A 498 -27.44 76.35 -38.23
C VAL A 498 -26.84 77.60 -37.60
N GLU A 499 -25.69 78.05 -38.14
CA GLU A 499 -25.14 79.36 -37.78
C GLU A 499 -26.24 80.42 -37.93
N LYS A 500 -26.65 81.01 -36.80
CA LYS A 500 -27.19 82.37 -36.82
C LYS A 500 -26.05 83.29 -37.29
N GLY A 501 -26.10 83.65 -38.57
CA GLY A 501 -25.50 84.82 -39.19
C GLY A 501 -24.13 85.27 -38.68
N GLY A 502 -23.06 84.79 -39.32
CA GLY A 502 -21.73 85.42 -39.27
C GLY A 502 -21.46 86.24 -40.54
N ASN A 503 -20.95 87.46 -40.38
CA ASN A 503 -20.64 88.39 -41.48
C ASN A 503 -19.67 87.79 -42.51
N PRO A 504 -19.82 88.11 -43.82
CA PRO A 504 -19.04 87.53 -44.92
C PRO A 504 -17.60 88.05 -45.05
N THR A 505 -17.03 88.66 -44.01
CA THR A 505 -15.70 89.29 -44.03
C THR A 505 -14.60 88.52 -43.28
N HIS A 506 -14.89 87.34 -42.71
CA HIS A 506 -13.83 86.51 -42.13
C HIS A 506 -13.01 85.80 -43.22
N SER A 507 -11.70 86.07 -43.22
CA SER A 507 -10.71 85.52 -44.14
C SER A 507 -10.78 83.99 -44.20
N ILE A 508 -10.51 83.40 -45.38
CA ILE A 508 -10.34 81.95 -45.57
C ILE A 508 -9.29 81.37 -44.60
N PHE A 509 -8.37 82.19 -44.08
CA PHE A 509 -7.39 81.82 -43.06
C PHE A 509 -7.95 81.68 -41.63
N ASP A 510 -9.12 82.23 -41.31
CA ASP A 510 -9.80 82.07 -40.00
C ASP A 510 -10.61 80.75 -39.89
N ARG A 511 -10.61 79.93 -40.95
CA ARG A 511 -11.44 78.71 -41.05
C ARG A 511 -11.00 77.60 -40.06
N TYR A 512 -9.78 77.66 -39.52
CA TYR A 512 -9.31 76.84 -38.40
C TYR A 512 -9.15 77.64 -37.11
N ASN A 513 -10.15 78.47 -36.78
CA ASN A 513 -10.17 79.10 -35.49
C ASN A 513 -10.07 78.04 -34.38
N ASP A 514 -9.39 78.35 -33.28
CA ASP A 514 -9.14 77.41 -32.18
C ASP A 514 -10.44 76.80 -31.64
N SER A 515 -11.56 77.53 -31.73
CA SER A 515 -12.89 77.05 -31.37
C SER A 515 -13.37 75.87 -32.24
N TYR A 516 -13.09 75.91 -33.54
CA TYR A 516 -13.46 74.84 -34.49
C TYR A 516 -12.65 73.57 -34.24
N LEU A 517 -11.33 73.69 -34.10
CA LEU A 517 -10.44 72.56 -33.81
C LEU A 517 -10.73 71.91 -32.44
N ARG A 518 -11.06 72.72 -31.40
CA ARG A 518 -11.52 72.19 -30.10
C ARG A 518 -12.79 71.37 -30.24
N ARG A 519 -13.73 71.80 -31.07
CA ARG A 519 -14.99 71.08 -31.31
C ARG A 519 -14.76 69.75 -32.02
N ILE A 520 -13.86 69.72 -33.02
CA ILE A 520 -13.44 68.47 -33.68
C ILE A 520 -12.87 67.51 -32.63
N GLY A 521 -11.90 67.96 -31.83
CA GLY A 521 -11.27 67.15 -30.78
C GLY A 521 -12.28 66.58 -29.78
N SER A 522 -13.19 67.42 -29.27
CA SER A 522 -14.26 67.00 -28.34
C SER A 522 -15.22 65.97 -28.95
N THR A 523 -15.60 66.16 -30.22
CA THR A 523 -16.49 65.26 -30.95
C THR A 523 -15.85 63.90 -31.17
N VAL A 524 -14.59 63.88 -31.63
CA VAL A 524 -13.84 62.65 -31.87
C VAL A 524 -13.58 61.92 -30.55
N LEU A 525 -13.18 62.63 -29.49
CA LEU A 525 -13.01 62.06 -28.15
C LEU A 525 -14.30 61.41 -27.63
N SER A 526 -15.44 62.06 -27.83
CA SER A 526 -16.75 61.52 -27.46
C SER A 526 -17.08 60.22 -28.22
N TYR A 527 -16.74 60.15 -29.51
CA TYR A 527 -16.87 58.92 -30.31
C TYR A 527 -15.94 57.82 -29.82
N VAL A 528 -14.66 58.13 -29.59
CA VAL A 528 -13.65 57.18 -29.07
C VAL A 528 -14.08 56.62 -27.72
N ASN A 529 -14.62 57.46 -26.83
CA ASN A 529 -15.13 57.02 -25.53
C ASN A 529 -16.34 56.08 -25.66
N LEU A 530 -17.24 56.32 -26.62
CA LEU A 530 -18.36 55.43 -26.92
C LEU A 530 -17.87 54.05 -27.39
N VAL A 531 -16.95 54.02 -28.37
CA VAL A 531 -16.36 52.78 -28.89
C VAL A 531 -15.59 52.03 -27.79
N CYS A 532 -14.83 52.76 -26.97
CA CYS A 532 -14.10 52.18 -25.84
C CYS A 532 -15.04 51.54 -24.82
N ALA A 533 -16.21 52.15 -24.55
CA ALA A 533 -17.22 51.55 -23.69
C ALA A 533 -17.82 50.26 -24.28
N THR A 534 -18.01 50.20 -25.60
CA THR A 534 -18.42 48.98 -26.30
C THR A 534 -17.35 47.88 -26.20
N LEU A 535 -16.10 48.21 -26.56
CA LEU A 535 -14.97 47.28 -26.52
C LEU A 535 -14.69 46.76 -25.11
N ARG A 536 -14.86 47.57 -24.07
CA ARG A 536 -14.75 47.15 -22.67
C ARG A 536 -15.68 45.97 -22.33
N ASN A 537 -16.83 45.87 -23.00
CA ASN A 537 -17.78 44.78 -22.81
C ASN A 537 -17.58 43.63 -23.81
N SER A 538 -17.13 43.92 -25.03
CA SER A 538 -16.96 42.91 -26.08
C SER A 538 -15.65 42.11 -25.95
N ILE A 539 -14.56 42.74 -25.50
CA ILE A 539 -13.25 42.08 -25.32
C ILE A 539 -13.35 40.92 -24.31
N PRO A 540 -13.89 41.10 -23.08
CA PRO A 540 -14.06 39.99 -22.15
C PRO A 540 -14.88 38.84 -22.73
N LYS A 541 -15.95 39.14 -23.49
CA LYS A 541 -16.79 38.11 -24.12
C LYS A 541 -16.01 37.28 -25.14
N SER A 542 -15.17 37.92 -25.95
CA SER A 542 -14.29 37.22 -26.90
C SER A 542 -13.30 36.32 -26.17
N ILE A 543 -12.64 36.83 -25.13
CA ILE A 543 -11.67 36.07 -24.34
C ILE A 543 -12.33 34.87 -23.65
N VAL A 544 -13.50 35.07 -23.05
CA VAL A 544 -14.24 33.98 -22.41
C VAL A 544 -14.67 32.93 -23.42
N TYR A 545 -15.14 33.34 -24.60
CA TYR A 545 -15.60 32.40 -25.63
C TYR A 545 -14.45 31.56 -26.20
N CYS A 546 -13.33 32.20 -26.57
CA CYS A 546 -12.20 31.55 -27.24
C CYS A 546 -11.23 30.85 -26.28
N GLN A 547 -11.07 31.32 -25.04
CA GLN A 547 -10.15 30.71 -24.07
C GLN A 547 -10.88 29.97 -22.97
N VAL A 548 -11.61 30.68 -22.11
CA VAL A 548 -12.09 30.11 -20.84
C VAL A 548 -13.10 28.99 -21.09
N ARG A 549 -14.07 29.23 -21.98
CA ARG A 549 -15.10 28.25 -22.33
C ARG A 549 -14.52 27.08 -23.10
N ASP A 550 -13.57 27.32 -24.00
CA ASP A 550 -12.96 26.26 -24.79
C ASP A 550 -12.04 25.41 -23.92
N ALA A 551 -11.16 26.02 -23.11
CA ALA A 551 -10.36 25.33 -22.11
C ALA A 551 -11.22 24.47 -21.16
N LYS A 552 -12.40 24.95 -20.75
CA LYS A 552 -13.32 24.14 -19.94
C LYS A 552 -13.83 22.88 -20.68
N ARG A 553 -13.98 22.92 -22.00
CA ARG A 553 -14.63 21.87 -22.80
C ARG A 553 -13.66 20.87 -23.40
N SER A 554 -12.54 21.34 -23.91
CA SER A 554 -11.71 20.62 -24.90
C SER A 554 -10.22 20.58 -24.55
N LEU A 555 -9.85 20.85 -23.28
CA LEU A 555 -8.45 20.95 -22.84
C LEU A 555 -7.59 19.75 -23.26
N LEU A 556 -8.12 18.54 -23.10
CA LEU A 556 -7.44 17.28 -23.38
C LEU A 556 -7.98 16.53 -24.60
N ASP A 557 -8.84 17.12 -25.44
CA ASP A 557 -9.45 16.41 -26.58
C ASP A 557 -8.41 15.92 -27.59
N VAL A 558 -7.38 16.74 -27.88
CA VAL A 558 -6.27 16.35 -28.75
C VAL A 558 -5.48 15.20 -28.12
N PHE A 559 -5.20 15.28 -26.82
CA PHE A 559 -4.50 14.22 -26.09
C PHE A 559 -5.28 12.89 -26.13
N PHE A 560 -6.60 12.92 -25.92
CA PHE A 560 -7.43 11.72 -26.01
C PHE A 560 -7.43 11.11 -27.41
N THR A 561 -7.42 11.94 -28.44
CA THR A 561 -7.34 11.50 -29.84
C THR A 561 -6.00 10.79 -30.10
N GLU A 562 -4.89 11.36 -29.65
CA GLU A 562 -3.56 10.75 -29.78
C GLU A 562 -3.42 9.46 -28.97
N LEU A 563 -3.99 9.43 -27.77
CA LEU A 563 -3.90 8.30 -26.85
C LEU A 563 -4.52 7.02 -27.45
N GLY A 564 -5.61 7.16 -28.21
CA GLY A 564 -6.25 6.04 -28.91
C GLY A 564 -5.37 5.36 -29.97
N GLY A 565 -4.34 6.05 -30.48
CA GLY A 565 -3.38 5.51 -31.44
C GLY A 565 -2.10 4.94 -30.82
N LYS A 566 -1.89 5.04 -29.50
CA LYS A 566 -0.65 4.62 -28.84
C LYS A 566 -0.63 3.12 -28.57
N GLU A 567 0.53 2.49 -28.83
CA GLU A 567 0.75 1.07 -28.52
C GLU A 567 0.81 0.80 -27.01
N ALA A 568 0.51 -0.45 -26.63
CA ALA A 568 0.50 -0.92 -25.24
C ALA A 568 1.82 -0.64 -24.47
N LYS A 569 2.96 -0.66 -25.17
CA LYS A 569 4.28 -0.38 -24.59
C LYS A 569 4.44 1.09 -24.23
N VAL A 570 3.87 1.99 -25.03
CA VAL A 570 3.89 3.44 -24.77
C VAL A 570 2.93 3.78 -23.62
N LEU A 571 1.72 3.21 -23.63
CA LEU A 571 0.76 3.34 -22.52
C LEU A 571 1.34 2.82 -21.20
N GLY A 572 2.08 1.70 -21.24
CA GLY A 572 2.77 1.16 -20.08
C GLY A 572 3.87 2.08 -19.53
N LYS A 573 4.59 2.80 -20.40
CA LYS A 573 5.59 3.80 -19.97
C LYS A 573 4.97 5.03 -19.31
N MET A 574 3.74 5.39 -19.68
CA MET A 574 3.02 6.51 -19.05
C MET A 574 2.57 6.15 -17.64
N LEU A 575 2.28 4.87 -17.39
CA LEU A 575 1.91 4.33 -16.07
C LEU A 575 3.16 3.80 -15.32
N ASP A 576 4.23 4.58 -15.32
CA ASP A 576 5.48 4.25 -14.66
C ASP A 576 5.37 4.45 -13.15
N GLU A 577 5.03 3.37 -12.45
CA GLU A 577 5.02 3.34 -11.00
C GLU A 577 6.42 3.04 -10.42
N ASP A 578 6.70 3.59 -9.24
CA ASP A 578 7.87 3.21 -8.44
C ASP A 578 7.87 1.68 -8.18
N PRO A 579 8.91 0.95 -8.60
CA PRO A 579 9.02 -0.49 -8.38
C PRO A 579 8.82 -0.91 -6.93
N ALA A 580 9.21 -0.08 -5.96
CA ALA A 580 9.01 -0.34 -4.54
C ALA A 580 7.52 -0.32 -4.16
N ILE A 581 6.74 0.60 -4.72
CA ILE A 581 5.28 0.69 -4.52
C ILE A 581 4.59 -0.50 -5.16
N MET A 582 4.99 -0.86 -6.39
CA MET A 582 4.45 -2.03 -7.10
C MET A 582 4.71 -3.32 -6.33
N GLN A 583 5.93 -3.52 -5.83
CA GLN A 583 6.31 -4.68 -5.04
C GLN A 583 5.57 -4.71 -3.71
N ARG A 584 5.46 -3.57 -3.02
CA ARG A 584 4.68 -3.45 -1.77
C ARG A 584 3.21 -3.78 -1.99
N ARG A 585 2.56 -3.26 -3.04
CA ARG A 585 1.17 -3.60 -3.39
C ARG A 585 1.01 -5.09 -3.63
N THR A 586 1.95 -5.70 -4.36
CA THR A 586 1.91 -7.14 -4.65
C THR A 586 2.02 -7.97 -3.37
N ASN A 587 2.92 -7.61 -2.46
CA ASN A 587 3.10 -8.30 -1.19
C ASN A 587 1.86 -8.15 -0.28
N LEU A 588 1.30 -6.94 -0.17
CA LEU A 588 0.07 -6.70 0.57
C LEU A 588 -1.12 -7.47 -0.02
N GLY A 589 -1.22 -7.55 -1.35
CA GLY A 589 -2.25 -8.33 -2.04
C GLY A 589 -2.19 -9.82 -1.71
N LYS A 590 -0.99 -10.41 -1.75
CA LYS A 590 -0.77 -11.81 -1.34
C LYS A 590 -1.14 -12.04 0.12
N ARG A 591 -0.75 -11.11 1.02
CA ARG A 591 -1.10 -11.19 2.45
C ARG A 591 -2.60 -11.09 2.66
N LEU A 592 -3.28 -10.16 1.99
CA LEU A 592 -4.74 -10.01 2.07
C LEU A 592 -5.47 -11.28 1.62
N GLU A 593 -5.03 -11.90 0.52
CA GLU A 593 -5.61 -13.16 0.02
C GLU A 593 -5.47 -14.29 1.04
N LEU A 594 -4.32 -14.39 1.72
CA LEU A 594 -4.13 -15.35 2.80
C LEU A 594 -5.08 -15.12 3.97
N TYR A 595 -5.23 -13.87 4.41
CA TYR A 595 -6.12 -13.56 5.53
C TYR A 595 -7.60 -13.82 5.18
N ARG A 596 -8.02 -13.54 3.94
CA ARG A 596 -9.36 -13.88 3.44
C ARG A 596 -9.58 -15.39 3.35
N THR A 597 -8.56 -16.14 2.91
CA THR A 597 -8.61 -17.61 2.91
C THR A 597 -8.75 -18.13 4.34
N ALA A 598 -7.94 -17.62 5.28
CA ALA A 598 -8.01 -17.99 6.69
C ALA A 598 -9.38 -17.65 7.31
N GLN A 599 -9.95 -16.49 7.00
CA GLN A 599 -11.30 -16.09 7.41
C GLN A 599 -12.34 -17.11 6.93
N SER A 600 -12.32 -17.44 5.63
CA SER A 600 -13.25 -18.41 5.04
C SER A 600 -13.12 -19.79 5.67
N GLU A 601 -11.90 -20.27 5.93
CA GLU A 601 -11.69 -21.58 6.56
C GLU A 601 -12.16 -21.59 8.03
N ILE A 602 -11.95 -20.51 8.78
CA ILE A 602 -12.44 -20.40 10.17
C ILE A 602 -13.96 -20.36 10.21
N ASP A 603 -14.58 -19.57 9.34
CA ASP A 603 -16.03 -19.47 9.27
C ASP A 603 -16.64 -20.82 8.91
N ALA A 604 -16.12 -21.52 7.90
CA ALA A 604 -16.60 -22.85 7.52
C ALA A 604 -16.66 -23.84 8.71
N ILE A 605 -15.74 -23.71 9.67
CA ILE A 605 -15.73 -24.54 10.89
C ILE A 605 -16.67 -23.99 11.96
N ALA A 606 -16.76 -22.67 12.14
CA ALA A 606 -17.66 -22.05 13.10
C ALA A 606 -19.15 -22.35 12.80
N TRP A 607 -19.51 -22.44 11.52
CA TRP A 607 -20.87 -22.76 11.04
C TRP A 607 -21.17 -24.27 10.98
N SER A 608 -20.17 -25.15 11.12
CA SER A 608 -20.34 -26.62 11.10
C SER A 608 -20.85 -27.23 12.42
N LYS A 609 -21.51 -26.42 13.26
CA LYS A 609 -22.07 -26.84 14.55
C LYS A 609 -23.42 -27.53 14.42
#